data_AF-A0A9P3PAS4-F1
#
_entry.id   AF-A0A9P3PAS4-F1
#
_cell.length_a   1.000
_cell.length_b   1.000
_cell.length_c   1.000
_cell.angle_alpha   90.00
_cell.angle_beta   90.00
_cell.angle_gamma   90.00
#
_symmetry.space_group_name_H-M   'P 1'
#
loop_
_entity.id
_entity.type
_entity.pdbx_description
1 polymer ?
#
loop_
_entity_poly.entity_id
_entity_poly.type
_entity_poly.pdbx_seq_one_letter_code
_entity_poly.pdbx_strand_id
1 'polypeptide(L)'
;MNHLMIDIETLSTKPNAVICAIGAVFFEPSIGKIGPSFYRTIDPRNSQERGGHISADTVMWWLKQDKEPVSELIAAQTRELDAIADLANFIGFTFHETTSRNLKIWCKGGSFDFPILKSAFERASHEGVPTLPWNFWNECCFRSLLAVAGAIGYAPHPRRSVAHNALTDAVYQAEQVCEIWQRLTNPHLESL
;
A
#
# COMPACT_ATOMS: atom_id res chain seq x y z
N MET A 1 -2.39 -17.03 2.88
CA MET A 1 -1.93 -15.64 2.67
C MET A 1 -3.13 -14.74 2.89
N ASN A 2 -3.36 -14.38 4.15
CA ASN A 2 -4.49 -13.52 4.53
C ASN A 2 -4.02 -12.10 4.88
N HIS A 3 -2.85 -11.70 4.38
CA HIS A 3 -2.29 -10.37 4.61
C HIS A 3 -1.94 -9.75 3.25
N LEU A 4 -2.26 -8.47 3.09
CA LEU A 4 -1.94 -7.68 1.91
C LEU A 4 -1.23 -6.41 2.36
N MET A 5 -0.05 -6.12 1.82
CA MET A 5 0.62 -4.84 1.99
C MET A 5 0.29 -3.97 0.78
N ILE A 6 -0.04 -2.70 1.01
CA ILE A 6 -0.27 -1.69 -0.02
C ILE A 6 0.64 -0.50 0.28
N ASP A 7 1.28 0.02 -0.75
CA ASP A 7 2.01 1.28 -0.73
C ASP A 7 1.55 2.12 -1.94
N ILE A 8 1.43 3.44 -1.75
CA ILE A 8 0.98 4.36 -2.79
C ILE A 8 1.93 5.55 -2.89
N GLU A 9 2.14 6.01 -4.11
CA GLU A 9 2.82 7.27 -4.38
C GLU A 9 1.77 8.35 -4.69
N THR A 10 1.91 9.52 -4.07
CA THR A 10 0.89 10.58 -4.16
C THR A 10 1.50 11.95 -4.41
N LEU A 11 0.68 12.88 -4.92
CA LEU A 11 1.05 14.29 -5.11
C LEU A 11 0.45 15.21 -4.05
N SER A 12 0.03 14.68 -2.91
CA SER A 12 -0.54 15.44 -1.80
C SER A 12 -0.60 14.59 -0.54
N THR A 13 -0.68 15.25 0.62
CA THR A 13 -0.91 14.60 1.92
C THR A 13 -2.36 14.65 2.40
N LYS A 14 -3.24 15.30 1.62
CA LYS A 14 -4.67 15.37 1.95
C LYS A 14 -5.38 14.03 1.71
N PRO A 15 -6.48 13.73 2.42
CA PRO A 15 -7.26 12.51 2.22
C PRO A 15 -7.77 12.27 0.81
N ASN A 16 -7.90 13.29 -0.03
CA ASN A 16 -8.29 13.16 -1.44
C ASN A 16 -7.10 13.33 -2.39
N ALA A 17 -5.87 13.02 -1.98
CA ALA A 17 -4.68 13.17 -2.81
C ALA A 17 -4.79 12.42 -4.15
N VAL A 18 -4.18 13.00 -5.18
CA VAL A 18 -3.90 12.28 -6.44
C VAL A 18 -2.93 11.13 -6.16
N ILE A 19 -3.30 9.93 -6.60
CA ILE A 19 -2.46 8.73 -6.58
C ILE A 19 -1.76 8.59 -7.93
N CYS A 20 -0.45 8.38 -7.89
CA CYS A 20 0.44 8.24 -9.05
C CYS A 20 0.85 6.79 -9.31
N ALA A 21 0.95 5.99 -8.26
CA ALA A 21 1.24 4.58 -8.36
C ALA A 21 0.64 3.82 -7.18
N ILE A 22 0.30 2.57 -7.41
CA ILE A 22 -0.17 1.62 -6.41
C ILE A 22 0.69 0.37 -6.53
N GLY A 23 1.35 0.01 -5.44
CA GLY A 23 2.00 -1.27 -5.26
C GLY A 23 1.25 -2.08 -4.21
N ALA A 24 0.98 -3.35 -4.48
CA ALA A 24 0.40 -4.22 -3.48
C ALA A 24 0.98 -5.63 -3.57
N VAL A 25 1.08 -6.33 -2.44
CA VAL A 25 1.60 -7.68 -2.39
C VAL A 25 0.97 -8.49 -1.27
N PHE A 26 0.48 -9.69 -1.62
CA PHE A 26 0.01 -10.64 -0.63
C PHE A 26 1.19 -11.30 0.08
N PHE A 27 1.02 -11.62 1.36
CA PHE A 27 2.05 -12.31 2.12
C PHE A 27 1.45 -13.19 3.22
N GLU A 28 2.29 -14.06 3.79
CA GLU A 28 1.99 -14.89 4.95
C GLU A 28 3.05 -14.64 6.04
N PRO A 29 2.75 -13.84 7.06
CA PRO A 29 3.75 -13.40 8.04
C PRO A 29 4.31 -14.56 8.88
N SER A 30 3.48 -15.58 9.17
CA SER A 30 3.87 -16.74 9.99
C SER A 30 5.03 -17.55 9.41
N ILE A 31 5.19 -17.56 8.09
CA ILE A 31 6.26 -18.30 7.38
C ILE A 31 7.15 -17.40 6.50
N GLY A 32 6.93 -16.09 6.52
CA GLY A 32 7.72 -15.13 5.76
C GLY A 32 7.56 -15.22 4.24
N LYS A 33 6.44 -15.77 3.78
CA LYS A 33 6.23 -16.03 2.35
C LYS A 33 5.60 -14.80 1.67
N ILE A 34 6.30 -14.24 0.70
CA ILE A 34 5.76 -13.24 -0.24
C ILE A 34 5.00 -13.95 -1.37
N GLY A 35 3.87 -13.38 -1.75
CA GLY A 35 2.90 -13.95 -2.68
C GLY A 35 2.71 -13.12 -3.95
N PRO A 36 1.53 -13.27 -4.60
CA PRO A 36 1.16 -12.47 -5.75
C PRO A 36 1.29 -10.97 -5.49
N SER A 37 1.74 -10.25 -6.50
CA SER A 37 1.95 -8.80 -6.48
C SER A 37 1.12 -8.10 -7.54
N PHE A 38 0.90 -6.82 -7.30
CA PHE A 38 0.15 -5.90 -8.12
C PHE A 38 0.91 -4.59 -8.24
N TYR A 39 1.00 -4.06 -9.45
CA TYR A 39 1.58 -2.74 -9.70
C TYR A 39 0.86 -2.04 -10.84
N ARG A 40 0.50 -0.78 -10.59
CA ARG A 40 -0.03 0.14 -11.60
C ARG A 40 0.50 1.54 -11.34
N THR A 41 0.97 2.20 -12.40
CA THR A 41 1.10 3.65 -12.44
C THR A 41 -0.23 4.25 -12.89
N ILE A 42 -0.49 5.50 -12.53
CA ILE A 42 -1.73 6.22 -12.81
C ILE A 42 -1.37 7.57 -13.40
N ASP A 43 -2.05 7.95 -14.48
CA ASP A 43 -1.94 9.30 -15.02
C ASP A 43 -2.56 10.30 -14.02
N PRO A 44 -1.75 11.20 -13.41
CA PRO A 44 -2.23 12.10 -12.35
C PRO A 44 -3.29 13.08 -12.85
N ARG A 45 -3.33 13.38 -14.16
CA ARG A 45 -4.34 14.26 -14.76
C ARG A 45 -5.75 13.68 -14.62
N ASN A 46 -5.88 12.38 -14.85
CA ASN A 46 -7.14 11.66 -14.72
C ASN A 46 -7.65 11.67 -13.27
N SER A 47 -6.75 11.51 -12.29
CA SER A 47 -7.13 11.57 -10.86
C SER A 47 -7.55 12.99 -10.45
N GLN A 48 -6.84 14.02 -10.94
CA GLN A 48 -7.18 15.42 -10.64
C GLN A 48 -8.56 15.83 -11.19
N GLU A 49 -8.87 15.46 -12.44
CA GLU A 49 -10.17 15.76 -13.07
C GLU A 49 -11.36 15.17 -12.29
N ARG A 50 -11.12 14.13 -11.50
CA ARG A 50 -12.13 13.46 -10.67
C ARG A 50 -12.22 14.03 -9.24
N GLY A 51 -11.51 15.12 -8.94
CA GLY A 51 -11.49 15.74 -7.61
C GLY A 51 -10.31 15.33 -6.72
N GLY A 52 -9.30 14.65 -7.29
CA GLY A 52 -8.02 14.43 -6.66
C GLY A 52 -7.27 15.74 -6.43
N HIS A 53 -6.68 15.91 -5.25
CA HIS A 53 -5.93 17.11 -4.88
C HIS A 53 -4.43 16.94 -5.17
N ILE A 54 -3.85 17.91 -5.88
CA ILE A 54 -2.40 18.06 -6.06
C ILE A 54 -1.90 19.20 -5.16
N SER A 55 -0.79 18.97 -4.47
CA SER A 55 -0.09 19.98 -3.68
C SER A 55 1.21 20.38 -4.37
N ALA A 56 1.40 21.69 -4.58
CA ALA A 56 2.64 22.22 -5.12
C ALA A 56 3.86 21.79 -4.28
N ASP A 57 3.74 21.80 -2.95
CA ASP A 57 4.83 21.40 -2.04
C ASP A 57 5.23 19.94 -2.24
N THR A 58 4.26 19.05 -2.46
CA THR A 58 4.53 17.62 -2.70
C THR A 58 5.14 17.40 -4.08
N VAL A 59 4.70 18.13 -5.10
CA VAL A 59 5.32 18.10 -6.44
C VAL A 59 6.77 18.58 -6.34
N MET A 60 7.04 19.68 -5.64
CA MET A 60 8.39 20.21 -5.44
C MET A 60 9.27 19.27 -4.61
N TRP A 61 8.70 18.50 -3.69
CA TRP A 61 9.40 17.45 -2.96
C TRP A 61 9.81 16.29 -3.88
N TRP A 62 8.92 15.86 -4.79
CA TRP A 62 9.19 14.84 -5.80
C TRP A 62 10.30 15.26 -6.78
N LEU A 63 10.28 16.51 -7.25
CA LEU A 63 11.31 17.05 -8.15
C LEU A 63 12.71 17.08 -7.54
N LYS A 64 12.83 16.94 -6.21
CA LYS A 64 14.11 16.87 -5.49
C LYS A 64 14.59 15.43 -5.28
N GLN A 65 13.76 14.41 -5.55
CA GLN A 65 14.16 13.01 -5.46
C GLN A 65 14.93 12.57 -6.73
N ASP A 66 15.72 11.50 -6.64
CA ASP A 66 16.42 10.93 -7.79
C ASP A 66 15.45 10.52 -8.93
N LYS A 67 15.90 10.60 -10.19
CA LYS A 67 15.08 10.77 -11.40
C LYS A 67 14.11 9.63 -11.79
N GLU A 68 14.15 8.48 -11.14
CA GLU A 68 13.39 7.29 -11.57
C GLU A 68 11.86 7.44 -11.38
N PRO A 69 11.33 7.89 -10.22
CA PRO A 69 9.89 7.97 -9.97
C PRO A 69 9.18 9.00 -10.87
N VAL A 70 9.89 10.07 -11.26
CA VAL A 70 9.35 11.11 -12.16
C VAL A 70 9.21 10.57 -13.58
N SER A 71 10.12 9.71 -14.03
CA SER A 71 10.09 9.15 -15.38
C SER A 71 8.93 8.17 -15.56
N GLU A 72 8.66 7.33 -14.55
CA GLU A 72 7.50 6.44 -14.53
C GLU A 72 6.17 7.20 -14.48
N LEU A 73 6.11 8.31 -13.74
CA LEU A 73 4.94 9.18 -13.67
C LEU A 73 4.61 9.82 -15.04
N ILE A 74 5.63 10.29 -15.76
CA ILE A 74 5.45 10.92 -17.08
C ILE A 74 4.95 9.91 -18.12
N ALA A 75 5.38 8.65 -18.02
CA ALA A 75 4.99 7.59 -18.94
C ALA A 75 3.63 6.95 -18.61
N ALA A 76 3.04 7.26 -17.45
CA ALA A 76 1.79 6.66 -17.00
C ALA A 76 0.61 7.06 -17.89
N GLN A 77 -0.17 6.07 -18.34
CA GLN A 77 -1.35 6.26 -19.20
C GLN A 77 -2.62 5.64 -18.60
N THR A 78 -2.50 4.87 -17.53
CA THR A 78 -3.66 4.21 -16.91
C THR A 78 -4.52 5.22 -16.17
N ARG A 79 -5.84 5.13 -16.36
CA ARG A 79 -6.80 5.98 -15.64
C ARG A 79 -6.91 5.52 -14.19
N GLU A 80 -7.16 6.46 -13.27
CA GLU A 80 -7.39 6.13 -11.85
C GLU A 80 -8.49 5.07 -11.68
N LEU A 81 -9.60 5.20 -12.42
CA LEU A 81 -10.70 4.25 -12.40
C LEU A 81 -10.24 2.81 -12.69
N ASP A 82 -9.45 2.64 -13.75
CA ASP A 82 -8.99 1.33 -14.19
C ASP A 82 -8.02 0.73 -13.17
N ALA A 83 -7.12 1.54 -12.61
CA ALA A 83 -6.18 1.08 -11.59
C ALA A 83 -6.89 0.67 -10.28
N ILE A 84 -7.91 1.41 -9.86
CA ILE A 84 -8.71 1.09 -8.67
C ILE A 84 -9.58 -0.15 -8.92
N ALA A 85 -10.18 -0.28 -10.10
CA ALA A 85 -10.93 -1.48 -10.49
C ALA A 85 -10.01 -2.71 -10.56
N ASP A 86 -8.83 -2.58 -11.16
CA ASP A 86 -7.81 -3.62 -11.23
C ASP A 86 -7.34 -4.05 -9.82
N LEU A 87 -7.13 -3.10 -8.91
CA LEU A 87 -6.80 -3.40 -7.51
C LEU A 87 -7.95 -4.14 -6.82
N ALA A 88 -9.20 -3.71 -7.01
CA ALA A 88 -10.37 -4.37 -6.46
C ALA A 88 -10.48 -5.82 -6.95
N ASN A 89 -10.25 -6.02 -8.25
CA ASN A 89 -10.20 -7.33 -8.88
C ASN A 89 -9.04 -8.17 -8.33
N PHE A 90 -7.85 -7.61 -8.19
CA PHE A 90 -6.70 -8.31 -7.60
C PHE A 90 -7.00 -8.82 -6.19
N ILE A 91 -7.68 -8.01 -5.38
CA ILE A 91 -8.13 -8.39 -4.04
C ILE A 91 -9.22 -9.47 -4.10
N GLY A 92 -10.23 -9.30 -4.98
CA GLY A 92 -11.38 -10.19 -5.10
C GLY A 92 -11.07 -11.56 -5.72
N PHE A 93 -10.31 -11.62 -6.83
CA PHE A 93 -9.90 -12.87 -7.48
C PHE A 93 -9.01 -13.73 -6.59
N THR A 94 -8.19 -13.09 -5.75
CA THR A 94 -7.32 -13.82 -4.82
C THR A 94 -8.10 -14.33 -3.60
N PHE A 95 -9.33 -13.85 -3.38
CA PHE A 95 -10.06 -14.04 -2.13
C PHE A 95 -11.58 -14.19 -2.31
N HIS A 96 -12.03 -15.36 -2.77
CA HIS A 96 -13.44 -15.67 -2.94
C HIS A 96 -14.19 -15.75 -1.58
N GLU A 97 -15.11 -14.80 -1.39
CA GLU A 97 -16.31 -14.63 -0.52
C GLU A 97 -16.41 -15.26 0.89
N THR A 98 -15.76 -16.37 1.21
CA THR A 98 -15.83 -16.98 2.56
C THR A 98 -14.86 -16.36 3.56
N THR A 99 -13.93 -15.53 3.10
CA THR A 99 -12.76 -15.13 3.87
C THR A 99 -12.61 -13.63 4.08
N SER A 100 -13.43 -12.74 3.50
CA SER A 100 -13.34 -11.26 3.61
C SER A 100 -13.22 -10.72 5.05
N ARG A 101 -13.63 -11.51 6.05
CA ARG A 101 -13.42 -11.23 7.48
C ARG A 101 -11.97 -11.32 7.94
N ASN A 102 -11.13 -12.13 7.30
CA ASN A 102 -9.80 -12.50 7.76
C ASN A 102 -8.65 -11.83 7.01
N LEU A 103 -8.90 -11.14 5.89
CA LEU A 103 -7.85 -10.42 5.17
C LEU A 103 -7.42 -9.18 5.98
N LYS A 104 -6.16 -9.13 6.40
CA LYS A 104 -5.54 -7.96 7.02
C LYS A 104 -4.87 -7.10 5.96
N ILE A 105 -5.24 -5.82 5.91
CA ILE A 105 -4.66 -4.85 4.99
C ILE A 105 -3.64 -4.02 5.75
N TRP A 106 -2.43 -3.96 5.23
CA TRP A 106 -1.31 -3.23 5.81
C TRP A 106 -0.91 -2.11 4.88
N CYS A 107 -0.59 -0.96 5.47
CA CYS A 107 0.10 0.14 4.81
C CYS A 107 0.64 1.10 5.87
N LYS A 108 1.25 2.18 5.45
CA LYS A 108 1.62 3.34 6.27
C LYS A 108 0.36 4.21 6.56
N GLY A 109 -0.73 3.55 6.96
CA GLY A 109 -2.08 4.06 6.74
C GLY A 109 -2.74 4.89 7.84
N GLY A 110 -2.13 5.05 9.03
CA GLY A 110 -2.80 5.67 10.19
C GLY A 110 -3.59 6.95 9.89
N SER A 111 -3.03 7.85 9.07
CA SER A 111 -3.71 9.07 8.60
C SER A 111 -3.29 9.49 7.18
N PHE A 112 -2.74 8.55 6.39
CA PHE A 112 -2.18 8.84 5.07
C PHE A 112 -2.75 7.90 4.01
N ASP A 113 -2.23 6.67 3.86
CA ASP A 113 -2.65 5.79 2.77
C ASP A 113 -4.13 5.38 2.84
N PHE A 114 -4.64 4.99 4.02
CA PHE A 114 -6.03 4.53 4.13
C PHE A 114 -7.06 5.60 3.75
N PRO A 115 -6.99 6.86 4.26
CA PRO A 115 -7.87 7.92 3.80
C PRO A 115 -7.80 8.17 2.28
N ILE A 116 -6.59 8.14 1.71
CA ILE A 116 -6.36 8.39 0.28
C ILE A 116 -6.97 7.28 -0.59
N LEU A 117 -6.73 6.02 -0.23
CA LEU A 117 -7.34 4.86 -0.89
C LEU A 117 -8.87 4.91 -0.77
N LYS A 118 -9.41 5.18 0.42
CA LYS A 118 -10.87 5.32 0.62
C LYS A 118 -11.47 6.37 -0.30
N SER A 119 -10.84 7.54 -0.39
CA SER A 119 -11.30 8.61 -1.29
C SER A 119 -11.23 8.21 -2.77
N ALA A 120 -10.19 7.50 -3.19
CA ALA A 120 -10.07 7.02 -4.57
C ALA A 120 -11.15 5.96 -4.91
N PHE A 121 -11.40 5.01 -3.99
CA PHE A 121 -12.48 4.04 -4.14
C PHE A 121 -13.87 4.68 -4.15
N GLU A 122 -14.11 5.69 -3.30
CA GLU A 122 -15.36 6.46 -3.30
C GLU A 122 -15.58 7.14 -4.65
N ARG A 123 -14.57 7.84 -5.19
CA ARG A 123 -14.62 8.43 -6.54
C ARG A 123 -14.91 7.38 -7.62
N ALA A 124 -14.27 6.21 -7.54
CA ALA A 124 -14.46 5.13 -8.51
C ALA A 124 -15.87 4.49 -8.43
N SER A 125 -16.48 4.49 -7.24
CA SER A 125 -17.81 3.91 -7.02
C SER A 125 -18.93 4.64 -7.75
N HIS A 126 -18.76 5.94 -8.00
CA HIS A 126 -19.70 6.71 -8.83
C HIS A 126 -19.75 6.25 -10.30
N GLU A 127 -18.77 5.45 -10.73
CA GLU A 127 -18.67 4.89 -12.09
C GLU A 127 -18.78 3.35 -12.11
N GLY A 128 -19.32 2.77 -11.03
CA GLY A 128 -19.68 1.34 -10.99
C GLY A 128 -18.56 0.40 -10.52
N VAL A 129 -17.42 0.92 -10.05
CA VAL A 129 -16.43 0.10 -9.34
C VAL A 129 -16.98 -0.26 -7.95
N PRO A 130 -16.88 -1.52 -7.50
CA PRO A 130 -17.29 -1.88 -6.16
C PRO A 130 -16.62 -1.01 -5.09
N THR A 131 -17.37 -0.71 -4.03
CA THR A 131 -16.82 -0.02 -2.85
C THR A 131 -15.65 -0.81 -2.25
N LEU A 132 -14.85 -0.14 -1.43
CA LEU A 132 -13.67 -0.68 -0.75
C LEU A 132 -13.80 -2.18 -0.39
N PRO A 133 -12.97 -3.07 -0.95
CA PRO A 133 -13.19 -4.53 -0.87
C PRO A 133 -12.73 -5.16 0.45
N TRP A 134 -12.52 -4.35 1.50
CA TRP A 134 -12.18 -4.80 2.84
C TRP A 134 -12.94 -4.02 3.90
N ASN A 135 -13.06 -4.63 5.08
CA ASN A 135 -13.69 -3.99 6.23
C ASN A 135 -12.69 -3.09 6.98
N PHE A 136 -13.15 -1.94 7.50
CA PHE A 136 -12.29 -0.98 8.19
C PHE A 136 -11.60 -1.56 9.44
N TRP A 137 -12.19 -2.55 10.13
CA TRP A 137 -11.57 -3.22 11.29
C TRP A 137 -10.43 -4.20 10.93
N ASN A 138 -10.15 -4.37 9.64
CA ASN A 138 -9.03 -5.17 9.15
C ASN A 138 -7.80 -4.34 8.74
N GLU A 139 -7.89 -3.02 8.87
CA GLU A 139 -6.81 -2.08 8.58
C GLU A 139 -5.72 -2.14 9.66
N CYS A 140 -4.47 -2.34 9.25
CA CYS A 140 -3.30 -2.49 10.11
C CYS A 140 -2.26 -1.43 9.74
N CYS A 141 -1.94 -0.54 10.68
CA CYS A 141 -0.93 0.49 10.46
C CYS A 141 0.48 -0.07 10.66
N PHE A 142 1.26 -0.15 9.58
CA PHE A 142 2.66 -0.61 9.62
C PHE A 142 3.54 0.25 10.54
N ARG A 143 3.32 1.58 10.59
CA ARG A 143 4.09 2.47 11.48
C ARG A 143 3.92 2.12 12.96
N SER A 144 2.72 1.69 13.36
CA SER A 144 2.46 1.26 14.73
C SER A 144 3.23 -0.01 15.07
N LEU A 145 3.29 -0.97 14.14
CA LEU A 145 4.08 -2.19 14.31
C LEU A 145 5.58 -1.87 14.42
N LEU A 146 6.10 -1.00 13.55
CA LEU A 146 7.49 -0.55 13.62
C LEU A 146 7.83 0.13 14.96
N ALA A 147 6.94 0.96 15.50
CA ALA A 147 7.17 1.62 16.78
C ALA A 147 7.31 0.61 17.93
N VAL A 148 6.43 -0.40 17.97
CA VAL A 148 6.51 -1.48 18.97
C VAL A 148 7.78 -2.33 18.76
N ALA A 149 8.08 -2.69 17.52
CA ALA A 149 9.26 -3.48 17.20
C ALA A 149 10.55 -2.74 17.56
N GLY A 150 10.63 -1.44 17.29
CA GLY A 150 11.77 -0.60 17.66
C GLY A 150 11.98 -0.54 19.18
N ALA A 151 10.91 -0.49 19.96
CA ALA A 151 10.98 -0.52 21.43
C ALA A 151 11.59 -1.82 21.99
N ILE A 152 11.52 -2.92 21.23
CA ILE A 152 12.16 -4.20 21.58
C ILE A 152 13.47 -4.44 20.80
N GLY A 153 14.06 -3.39 20.20
CA GLY A 153 15.35 -3.46 19.53
C GLY A 153 15.32 -4.10 18.13
N TYR A 154 14.18 -4.07 17.43
CA TYR A 154 14.16 -4.41 16.01
C TYR A 154 14.85 -3.33 15.18
N ALA A 155 15.71 -3.75 14.25
CA ALA A 155 16.32 -2.90 13.25
C ALA A 155 15.99 -3.47 11.86
N PRO A 156 15.45 -2.66 10.92
CA PRO A 156 15.15 -3.13 9.57
C PRO A 156 16.38 -3.64 8.83
N HIS A 157 16.21 -4.74 8.09
CA HIS A 157 17.25 -5.27 7.22
C HIS A 157 17.51 -4.37 6.01
N PRO A 158 18.67 -4.47 5.33
CA PRO A 158 18.89 -3.76 4.08
C PRO A 158 17.86 -4.13 3.02
N ARG A 159 17.44 -3.15 2.20
CA ARG A 159 16.58 -3.39 1.04
C ARG A 159 17.30 -4.25 0.01
N ARG A 160 16.56 -5.17 -0.61
CA ARG A 160 17.04 -6.02 -1.71
C ARG A 160 17.04 -5.30 -3.06
N SER A 161 16.05 -4.43 -3.29
CA SER A 161 15.95 -3.60 -4.49
C SER A 161 16.64 -2.26 -4.29
N VAL A 162 17.35 -1.81 -5.32
CA VAL A 162 17.93 -0.45 -5.40
C VAL A 162 16.92 0.54 -5.99
N ALA A 163 16.02 0.07 -6.85
CA ALA A 163 14.93 0.88 -7.40
C ALA A 163 13.82 1.06 -6.35
N HIS A 164 13.35 2.30 -6.21
CA HIS A 164 12.27 2.70 -5.31
C HIS A 164 11.01 2.99 -6.13
N ASN A 165 10.07 2.06 -6.09
CA ASN A 165 8.68 2.28 -6.50
C ASN A 165 7.71 1.66 -5.49
N ALA A 166 6.43 2.00 -5.63
CA ALA A 166 5.38 1.56 -4.72
C ALA A 166 5.37 0.02 -4.50
N LEU A 167 5.63 -0.77 -5.54
CA LEU A 167 5.65 -2.23 -5.39
C LEU A 167 6.87 -2.70 -4.58
N THR A 168 8.07 -2.21 -4.90
CA THR A 168 9.28 -2.58 -4.13
C THR A 168 9.18 -2.14 -2.67
N ASP A 169 8.52 -1.01 -2.41
CA ASP A 169 8.21 -0.53 -1.07
C ASP A 169 7.20 -1.43 -0.36
N ALA A 170 6.11 -1.83 -1.02
CA ALA A 170 5.14 -2.77 -0.46
C ALA A 170 5.78 -4.13 -0.12
N VAL A 171 6.65 -4.66 -0.99
CA VAL A 171 7.40 -5.90 -0.73
C VAL A 171 8.31 -5.76 0.48
N TYR A 172 9.12 -4.70 0.53
CA TYR A 172 10.03 -4.47 1.65
C TYR A 172 9.30 -4.26 2.98
N GLN A 173 8.14 -3.58 2.96
CA GLN A 173 7.30 -3.43 4.15
C GLN A 173 6.69 -4.77 4.58
N ALA A 174 6.25 -5.62 3.64
CA ALA A 174 5.73 -6.95 3.94
C ALA A 174 6.80 -7.87 4.56
N GLU A 175 8.04 -7.83 4.04
CA GLU A 175 9.18 -8.56 4.60
C GLU A 175 9.41 -8.18 6.08
N GLN A 176 9.42 -6.88 6.39
CA GLN A 176 9.55 -6.40 7.78
C GLN A 176 8.39 -6.85 8.68
N VAL A 177 7.14 -6.82 8.18
CA VAL A 177 6.00 -7.36 8.93
C VAL A 177 6.21 -8.84 9.25
N CYS A 178 6.71 -9.64 8.29
CA CYS A 178 6.97 -11.06 8.51
C CYS A 178 8.02 -11.29 9.62
N GLU A 179 9.13 -10.57 9.57
CA GLU A 179 10.20 -10.68 10.59
C GLU A 179 9.71 -10.32 11.98
N ILE A 180 9.02 -9.17 12.10
CA ILE A 180 8.49 -8.69 13.38
C ILE A 180 7.44 -9.67 13.90
N TRP A 181 6.55 -10.15 13.03
CA TRP A 181 5.51 -11.10 13.40
C TRP A 181 6.12 -12.38 13.96
N GLN A 182 7.05 -13.00 13.24
CA GLN A 182 7.70 -14.23 13.69
C GLN A 182 8.46 -14.03 15.01
N ARG A 183 9.13 -12.89 15.18
CA ARG A 183 9.80 -12.56 16.44
C ARG A 183 8.82 -12.49 17.62
N LEU A 184 7.62 -11.97 17.40
CA LEU A 184 6.62 -11.77 18.45
C LEU A 184 5.74 -13.01 18.70
N THR A 185 5.58 -13.90 17.73
CA THR A 185 4.63 -15.03 17.82
C THR A 185 5.26 -16.41 17.88
N ASN A 186 6.54 -16.56 17.52
CA ASN A 186 7.22 -17.84 17.67
C ASN A 186 7.53 -18.09 19.16
N PRO A 187 7.50 -19.33 19.71
CA PRO A 187 7.56 -19.62 21.15
C PRO A 187 8.82 -19.22 21.95
N HIS A 188 9.61 -18.22 21.53
CA HIS A 188 10.76 -17.73 22.30
C HIS A 188 10.38 -16.64 23.32
N LEU A 189 9.50 -17.02 24.23
CA LEU A 189 9.40 -16.46 25.58
C LEU A 189 9.65 -17.57 26.63
N GLU A 190 10.63 -18.43 26.37
CA GLU A 190 11.31 -19.18 27.42
C GLU A 190 12.64 -18.46 27.70
N SER A 191 12.84 -18.03 28.95
CA SER A 191 13.98 -17.25 29.49
C SER A 191 13.90 -15.71 29.38
N LEU A 192 13.06 -15.12 30.24
CA LEU A 192 13.45 -13.94 31.03
C LEU A 192 13.22 -14.26 32.51
#